data_AF-A0A1U7GGW4-F1
#
_entry.id   AF-A0A1U7GGW4-F1
#
_cell.length_a   1.000
_cell.length_b   1.000
_cell.length_c   1.000
_cell.angle_alpha   90.00
_cell.angle_beta   90.00
_cell.angle_gamma   90.00
#
_symmetry.space_group_name_H-M   'P 1'
#
loop_
_entity.id
_entity.type
_entity.pdbx_description
1 polymer ?
#
loop_
_entity_poly.entity_id
_entity_poly.type
_entity_poly.pdbx_seq_one_letter_code
_entity_poly.pdbx_strand_id
1 'polypeptide(L)'
;MSDELEAGSQFIRRFHQSFPVSAAFWLKAPDDSPWYLYIASDALDDVNLRAAYGRVIELGGESPTPNFDPFQVKLIHGDDPLALAALQAARRSTPSRVTRLADPWFGDRIVEGVYLYPPPALAPTPAGPTPP
;
A
#
# COMPACT_ATOMS: atom_id res chain seq x y z
N MET A 1 -1.81 13.76 -5.99
CA MET A 1 -1.96 13.00 -4.72
C MET A 1 -3.32 12.36 -4.58
N SER A 2 -4.46 13.07 -4.53
CA SER A 2 -5.76 12.37 -4.36
C SER A 2 -6.07 11.33 -5.43
N ASP A 3 -5.77 11.64 -6.71
CA ASP A 3 -5.92 10.73 -7.84
C ASP A 3 -4.97 9.51 -7.75
N GLU A 4 -3.69 9.74 -7.46
CA GLU A 4 -2.67 8.69 -7.24
C GLU A 4 -3.02 7.78 -6.06
N LEU A 5 -3.57 8.34 -4.97
CA LEU A 5 -4.01 7.56 -3.82
C LEU A 5 -5.22 6.68 -4.15
N GLU A 6 -6.14 7.17 -4.98
CA GLU A 6 -7.30 6.41 -5.47
C GLU A 6 -6.87 5.31 -6.46
N ALA A 7 -5.99 5.63 -7.41
CA ALA A 7 -5.38 4.68 -8.32
C ALA A 7 -4.65 3.56 -7.55
N GLY A 8 -3.84 3.92 -6.55
CA GLY A 8 -3.19 2.97 -5.65
C GLY A 8 -4.19 2.08 -4.91
N SER A 9 -5.31 2.63 -4.44
CA SER A 9 -6.37 1.85 -3.78
C SER A 9 -6.98 0.80 -4.70
N GLN A 10 -7.27 1.18 -5.95
CA GLN A 10 -7.81 0.26 -6.95
C GLN A 10 -6.79 -0.83 -7.31
N PHE A 11 -5.52 -0.46 -7.45
CA PHE A 11 -4.42 -1.38 -7.69
C PHE A 11 -4.28 -2.41 -6.56
N ILE A 12 -4.23 -1.95 -5.30
CA ILE A 12 -4.12 -2.82 -4.12
C ILE A 12 -5.28 -3.81 -4.07
N ARG A 13 -6.51 -3.38 -4.38
CA ARG A 13 -7.69 -4.27 -4.42
C ARG A 13 -7.57 -5.37 -5.46
N ARG A 14 -7.06 -5.05 -6.65
CA ARG A 14 -6.85 -6.05 -7.72
C ARG A 14 -5.72 -6.99 -7.37
N PHE A 15 -4.61 -6.46 -6.82
CA PHE A 15 -3.50 -7.28 -6.37
C PHE A 15 -3.92 -8.21 -5.21
N HIS A 16 -4.76 -7.72 -4.28
CA HIS A 16 -5.33 -8.50 -3.17
C HIS A 16 -6.11 -9.75 -3.64
N GLN A 17 -6.71 -9.72 -4.84
CA GLN A 17 -7.41 -10.88 -5.41
C GLN A 17 -6.45 -12.02 -5.81
N SER A 18 -5.19 -11.69 -6.13
CA SER A 18 -4.15 -12.66 -6.50
C SER A 18 -3.26 -13.02 -5.31
N PHE A 19 -2.86 -12.03 -4.52
CA PHE A 19 -1.98 -12.18 -3.36
C PHE A 19 -2.60 -11.46 -2.16
N PRO A 20 -2.89 -12.14 -1.03
CA PRO A 20 -3.50 -11.52 0.13
C PRO A 20 -2.58 -10.47 0.73
N VAL A 21 -2.88 -9.20 0.45
CA VAL A 21 -2.21 -8.04 1.03
C VAL A 21 -2.62 -7.92 2.50
N SER A 22 -1.62 -7.82 3.37
CA SER A 22 -1.81 -7.63 4.81
C SER A 22 -1.78 -6.14 5.18
N ALA A 23 -0.92 -5.36 4.52
CA ALA A 23 -0.84 -3.91 4.70
C ALA A 23 -0.35 -3.22 3.43
N ALA A 24 -0.75 -1.96 3.24
CA ALA A 24 -0.25 -1.14 2.14
C ALA A 24 -0.07 0.31 2.60
N PHE A 25 1.02 0.94 2.17
CA PHE A 25 1.33 2.33 2.53
C PHE A 25 2.26 2.96 1.50
N TRP A 26 2.06 4.24 1.21
CA TRP A 26 3.05 5.04 0.52
C TRP A 26 4.06 5.56 1.51
N LEU A 27 5.34 5.49 1.17
CA LEU A 27 6.42 6.02 1.97
C LEU A 27 7.33 6.85 1.07
N LYS A 28 7.66 8.04 1.55
CA LYS A 28 8.67 8.90 0.96
C LYS A 28 9.90 8.97 1.86
N ALA A 29 11.03 8.56 1.31
CA ALA A 29 12.32 8.70 1.98
C ALA A 29 12.83 10.16 1.86
N PRO A 30 13.65 10.63 2.80
CA PRO A 30 14.15 12.01 2.82
C PRO A 30 15.20 12.33 1.73
N ASP A 31 15.65 11.34 0.96
CA ASP A 31 16.73 11.46 -0.04
C ASP A 31 16.22 11.90 -1.43
N ASP A 32 15.32 12.90 -1.48
CA ASP A 32 14.60 13.34 -2.69
C ASP A 32 13.89 12.20 -3.46
N SER A 33 13.72 11.06 -2.80
CA SER A 33 13.15 9.87 -3.40
C SER A 33 11.68 10.11 -3.77
N PRO A 34 11.20 9.58 -4.90
CA PRO A 34 9.78 9.62 -5.19
C PRO A 34 9.01 8.84 -4.12
N TRP A 35 7.70 9.07 -4.07
CA TRP A 35 6.82 8.25 -3.25
C TRP A 35 6.87 6.81 -3.77
N TYR A 36 7.13 5.86 -2.88
CA TYR A 36 7.07 4.43 -3.21
C TYR A 36 5.88 3.80 -2.50
N LEU A 37 5.11 3.00 -3.24
CA LEU A 37 4.00 2.24 -2.69
C LEU A 37 4.52 0.90 -2.17
N TYR A 38 4.55 0.73 -0.86
CA TYR A 38 4.90 -0.53 -0.23
C TYR A 38 3.64 -1.36 -0.02
N ILE A 39 3.66 -2.60 -0.50
CA ILE A 39 2.59 -3.57 -0.34
C ILE A 39 3.17 -4.78 0.39
N ALA A 40 2.67 -5.00 1.59
CA ALA A 40 3.03 -6.13 2.42
C ALA A 40 2.04 -7.27 2.23
N SER A 41 2.55 -8.49 2.03
CA SER A 41 1.73 -9.69 1.98
C SER A 41 2.42 -10.82 2.73
N ASP A 42 1.65 -11.50 3.59
CA ASP A 42 2.10 -12.70 4.32
C ASP A 42 2.33 -13.90 3.38
N ALA A 43 1.66 -13.93 2.23
CA ALA A 43 1.83 -14.98 1.22
C ALA A 43 3.00 -14.72 0.26
N LEU A 44 3.72 -13.61 0.41
CA LEU A 44 4.95 -13.37 -0.33
C LEU A 44 6.09 -14.18 0.29
N ASP A 45 6.75 -14.95 -0.56
CA ASP A 45 7.94 -15.75 -0.29
C ASP A 45 8.98 -15.46 -1.38
N ASP A 46 10.27 -15.74 -1.14
CA ASP A 46 11.34 -15.53 -2.12
C ASP A 46 11.05 -16.20 -3.48
N VAL A 47 10.35 -17.34 -3.45
CA VAL A 47 9.95 -18.11 -4.63
C VAL A 47 8.87 -17.37 -5.44
N ASN A 48 7.90 -16.76 -4.75
CA ASN A 48 6.73 -16.12 -5.37
C ASN A 48 6.93 -14.63 -5.63
N LEU A 49 7.98 -14.02 -5.06
CA LEU A 49 8.28 -12.60 -5.22
C LEU A 49 8.40 -12.21 -6.70
N ARG A 50 9.08 -13.04 -7.51
CA ARG A 50 9.19 -12.82 -8.96
C ARG A 50 7.82 -12.86 -9.65
N ALA A 51 6.96 -13.82 -9.31
CA ALA A 51 5.62 -13.92 -9.88
C ALA A 51 4.73 -12.75 -9.46
N ALA A 52 4.84 -12.33 -8.20
CA ALA A 52 4.11 -11.19 -7.66
C ALA A 52 4.53 -9.88 -8.32
N TYR A 53 5.83 -9.65 -8.54
CA TYR A 53 6.31 -8.52 -9.35
C TYR A 53 5.79 -8.59 -10.79
N GLY A 54 5.75 -9.79 -11.39
CA GLY A 54 5.13 -9.98 -12.70
C GLY A 54 3.67 -9.53 -12.72
N ARG A 55 2.90 -9.86 -11.67
CA ARG A 55 1.51 -9.42 -11.51
C ARG A 55 1.39 -7.91 -11.35
N VAL A 56 2.31 -7.26 -10.64
CA VAL A 56 2.35 -5.79 -10.52
C VAL A 56 2.49 -5.14 -11.89
N ILE A 57 3.44 -5.62 -12.70
CA ILE A 57 3.67 -5.09 -14.05
C ILE A 57 2.47 -5.37 -14.97
N GLU A 58 1.89 -6.57 -14.89
CA GLU A 58 0.69 -6.92 -15.66
C GLU A 58 -0.49 -6.00 -15.31
N LEU A 59 -0.81 -5.85 -14.02
CA LEU A 59 -1.88 -4.97 -13.55
C LEU A 59 -1.63 -3.50 -13.91
N GLY A 60 -0.37 -3.03 -13.83
CA GLY A 60 0.02 -1.68 -14.24
C GLY A 60 -0.12 -1.45 -15.75
N GLY A 61 0.13 -2.48 -16.57
CA GLY A 61 -0.07 -2.44 -18.01
C GLY A 61 -1.53 -2.54 -18.45
N GLU A 62 -2.35 -3.30 -17.71
CA GLU A 62 -3.80 -3.42 -17.96
C GLU A 62 -4.57 -2.14 -17.61
N SER A 63 -4.03 -1.30 -16.73
CA SER A 63 -4.65 -0.06 -16.29
C SER A 63 -3.58 1.02 -16.16
N PRO A 64 -3.10 1.58 -17.29
CA PRO A 64 -2.16 2.69 -17.27
C PRO A 64 -2.88 3.89 -16.64
N THR A 65 -2.71 4.04 -15.34
CA THR A 65 -3.15 5.22 -14.63
C THR A 65 -2.02 6.23 -14.84
N PRO A 66 -2.26 7.37 -15.51
CA PRO A 66 -1.20 8.32 -15.86
C PRO A 66 -0.45 8.89 -14.65
N ASN A 67 -1.00 8.65 -13.45
CA ASN A 67 -0.51 9.13 -12.16
C ASN A 67 -0.02 7.99 -11.26
N PHE A 68 0.20 6.78 -11.78
CA PHE A 68 0.67 5.63 -11.00
C PHE A 68 1.69 4.81 -11.78
N ASP A 69 2.95 4.89 -11.34
CA ASP A 69 4.03 4.10 -11.91
C ASP A 69 4.15 2.75 -11.21
N PRO A 70 3.97 1.61 -11.92
CA PRO A 70 4.14 0.30 -11.32
C PRO A 70 5.58 0.05 -10.82
N PHE A 71 6.56 0.78 -11.36
CA PHE A 71 7.96 0.76 -10.89
C PHE A 71 8.15 1.40 -9.51
N GLN A 72 7.20 2.21 -9.04
CA GLN A 72 7.20 2.76 -7.69
C GLN A 72 6.61 1.78 -6.67
N VAL A 73 6.10 0.62 -7.10
CA VAL A 73 5.56 -0.41 -6.22
C VAL A 73 6.67 -1.30 -5.70
N LYS A 74 6.78 -1.39 -4.38
CA LYS A 74 7.69 -2.27 -3.66
C LYS A 74 6.90 -3.32 -2.90
N LEU A 75 7.15 -4.58 -3.24
CA LEU A 75 6.57 -5.71 -2.53
C LEU A 75 7.48 -6.07 -1.36
N ILE A 76 6.90 -6.19 -0.17
CA ILE A 76 7.61 -6.59 1.05
C ILE A 76 6.89 -7.75 1.72
N HIS A 77 7.63 -8.53 2.50
CA HIS A 77 7.04 -9.61 3.30
C HIS A 77 6.20 -9.04 4.45
N GLY A 78 5.21 -9.80 4.90
CA GLY A 78 4.41 -9.44 6.07
C GLY A 78 5.23 -9.26 7.37
N ASP A 79 6.37 -9.94 7.46
CA ASP A 79 7.30 -9.87 8.59
C ASP A 79 8.28 -8.66 8.52
N ASP A 80 8.27 -7.90 7.43
CA ASP A 80 9.15 -6.75 7.27
C ASP A 80 8.86 -5.68 8.36
N PRO A 81 9.88 -5.06 8.98
CA PRO A 81 9.68 -4.05 10.02
C PRO A 81 8.79 -2.88 9.58
N LEU A 82 8.80 -2.51 8.29
CA LEU A 82 7.91 -1.49 7.75
C LEU A 82 6.45 -1.99 7.67
N ALA A 83 6.25 -3.25 7.28
CA ALA A 83 4.93 -3.89 7.26
C ALA A 83 4.32 -3.97 8.67
N LEU A 84 5.13 -4.42 9.64
CA LEU A 84 4.73 -4.49 11.05
C LEU A 84 4.39 -3.10 11.61
N ALA A 85 5.19 -2.07 11.29
CA ALA A 85 4.90 -0.69 11.68
C ALA A 85 3.58 -0.19 11.08
N ALA A 86 3.33 -0.46 9.80
CA ALA A 86 2.08 -0.13 9.13
C ALA A 86 0.88 -0.80 9.81
N LEU A 87 0.99 -2.09 10.09
CA LEU A 87 -0.04 -2.88 10.77
C LEU A 87 -0.31 -2.35 12.19
N GLN A 88 0.73 -2.01 12.96
CA GLN A 88 0.57 -1.44 14.29
C GLN A 88 -0.10 -0.07 14.24
N ALA A 89 0.30 0.81 13.32
CA ALA A 89 -0.33 2.11 13.11
C ALA A 89 -1.81 1.95 12.72
N ALA A 90 -2.11 1.02 11.80
CA ALA A 90 -3.48 0.71 11.38
C ALA A 90 -4.33 0.18 12.54
N ARG A 91 -3.79 -0.70 13.39
CA ARG A 91 -4.49 -1.24 14.57
C ARG A 91 -4.77 -0.18 15.63
N ARG A 92 -3.88 0.80 15.80
CA ARG A 92 -4.01 1.83 16.83
C ARG A 92 -5.10 2.85 16.50
N SER A 93 -5.24 3.20 15.23
CA SER A 93 -6.13 4.30 14.81
C SER A 93 -7.31 3.85 13.95
N THR A 94 -7.38 2.57 13.56
CA THR A 94 -8.37 1.97 12.65
C THR A 94 -8.81 2.96 11.57
N PRO A 95 -7.88 3.41 10.71
CA PRO A 95 -8.18 4.46 9.75
C PRO A 95 -9.27 3.99 8.79
N SER A 96 -10.33 4.78 8.63
CA SER A 96 -11.39 4.52 7.65
C SER A 96 -11.05 5.03 6.24
N ARG A 97 -9.97 5.82 6.12
CA ARG A 97 -9.48 6.45 4.87
C ARG A 97 -7.95 6.50 4.88
N VAL A 98 -7.37 6.78 3.71
CA VAL A 98 -5.92 7.00 3.59
C VAL A 98 -5.49 8.09 4.56
N THR A 99 -4.61 7.74 5.49
CA THR A 99 -4.21 8.64 6.57
C THR A 99 -2.74 8.96 6.44
N ARG A 100 -2.40 10.25 6.41
CA ARG A 100 -1.01 10.68 6.46
C ARG A 100 -0.51 10.57 7.89
N LEU A 101 0.51 9.77 8.10
CA LEU A 101 1.27 9.77 9.35
C LEU A 101 2.22 10.97 9.31
N ALA A 102 2.14 11.79 10.36
CA ALA A 102 3.05 12.92 10.56
C ALA A 102 4.33 12.52 11.31
N ASP A 103 4.52 11.22 11.53
CA ASP A 103 5.69 10.71 12.26
C ASP A 103 6.92 10.71 11.34
N PRO A 104 8.04 11.33 11.77
CA PRO A 104 9.29 11.30 11.01
C PRO A 104 9.97 9.91 11.06
N TRP A 105 9.50 8.99 11.89
CA TRP A 105 9.98 7.62 11.99
C TRP A 105 8.91 6.63 11.54
N PHE A 106 9.30 5.69 10.69
CA PHE A 106 8.44 4.60 10.28
C PHE A 106 9.20 3.28 10.29
N GLY A 107 8.79 2.39 11.20
CA GLY A 107 9.58 1.20 11.52
C GLY A 107 10.94 1.62 12.09
N ASP A 108 12.00 1.27 11.36
CA ASP A 108 13.40 1.54 11.74
C ASP A 108 14.03 2.67 10.90
N ARG A 109 13.24 3.41 10.10
CA ARG A 109 13.76 4.38 9.13
C ARG A 109 13.14 5.76 9.27
N ILE A 110 13.96 6.78 8.99
CA ILE A 110 13.51 8.17 8.88
C ILE A 110 12.80 8.36 7.53
N VAL A 111 11.63 8.99 7.57
CA VAL A 111 10.76 9.22 6.42
C VAL A 111 10.33 10.69 6.37
N GLU A 112 10.12 11.21 5.17
CA GLU A 112 9.56 12.55 4.97
C GLU A 112 8.03 12.55 5.13
N GLY A 113 7.41 11.42 4.82
CA GLY A 113 6.00 11.21 5.07
C GLY A 113 5.56 9.80 4.69
N VAL A 114 4.45 9.38 5.32
CA VAL A 114 3.83 8.09 5.06
C VAL A 114 2.33 8.28 4.90
N TYR A 115 1.75 7.69 3.85
CA TYR A 115 0.30 7.56 3.72
C TYR A 115 -0.08 6.11 3.92
N LEU A 116 -0.79 5.83 5.00
CA LEU A 116 -1.27 4.51 5.34
C LEU A 116 -2.63 4.25 4.68
N TYR A 117 -2.76 3.16 3.95
CA TYR A 117 -4.06 2.73 3.45
C TYR A 117 -4.86 2.04 4.54
N PRO A 118 -6.19 2.26 4.57
CA PRO A 118 -7.04 1.64 5.56
C PRO A 118 -7.11 0.12 5.30
N PRO A 119 -7.13 -0.73 6.34
CA PRO A 119 -7.35 -2.17 6.17
C PRO A 119 -8.63 -2.51 5.38
N PRO A 120 -9.75 -1.75 5.43
CA PRO A 120 -10.90 -2.02 4.54
C PRO A 120 -10.66 -1.68 3.07
N ALA A 121 -9.48 -1.22 2.63
CA ALA A 121 -9.09 -1.31 1.22
C ALA A 121 -8.80 -2.77 0.79
N LEU A 122 -8.73 -3.70 1.74
CA LEU A 122 -8.64 -5.16 1.56
C LEU A 122 -10.00 -5.86 1.69
N ALA A 123 -10.99 -5.14 2.22
CA ALA A 123 -12.39 -5.58 2.24
C ALA A 123 -13.14 -5.01 1.03
N PRO A 124 -14.09 -5.74 0.43
CA PRO A 124 -15.03 -5.14 -0.49
C PRO A 124 -15.74 -3.99 0.25
N THR A 125 -15.81 -2.83 -0.40
CA THR A 125 -16.45 -1.60 0.02
C THR A 125 -17.61 -1.84 1.00
N PRO A 126 -17.60 -1.34 2.25
CA PRO A 126 -18.87 -1.11 2.92
C PRO A 126 -19.51 0.06 2.18
N ALA A 127 -20.53 -0.25 1.37
CA ALA A 127 -21.45 0.74 0.84
C ALA A 127 -21.81 1.71 1.98
N GLY A 128 -21.53 3.00 1.78
CA GLY A 128 -21.70 4.01 2.83
C GLY A 128 -23.13 4.04 3.35
N PRO A 129 -23.35 4.40 4.63
CA PRO A 129 -24.70 4.66 5.12
C PRO A 129 -25.27 5.86 4.36
N THR A 130 -26.37 5.64 3.65
CA THR A 130 -27.24 6.69 3.10
C THR A 130 -27.64 7.64 4.24
N PRO A 131 -27.35 8.96 4.17
CA PRO A 131 -27.90 9.89 5.14
C PRO A 131 -29.40 10.11 4.88
N PRO A 132 -30.19 10.42 5.93
CA PRO A 132 -31.64 10.54 5.88
C PRO A 132 -32.14 11.76 5.09
#